data_AF-A0A0R3RD82-F1
#
_entry.id   AF-A0A0R3RD82-F1
#
_cell.length_a   1.000
_cell.length_b   1.000
_cell.length_c   1.000
_cell.angle_alpha   90.00
_cell.angle_beta   90.00
_cell.angle_gamma   90.00
#
_symmetry.space_group_name_H-M   'P 1'
#
loop_
_entity.id
_entity.type
_entity.pdbx_description
1 polymer ?
#
loop_
_entity_poly.entity_id
_entity_poly.type
_entity_poly.pdbx_seq_one_letter_code
_entity_poly.pdbx_strand_id
1 'polypeptide(L)'
;MYIIVRNIKGGPPGCECKKCYIPPPPPPKPEEPPPPPPGPPPPRIMRDEWMDIRMGDPWPKRKLVQALGKTLDTVPKEDPNQYVALWYQQGEPIMGRIWKDSNGKVAAAFGWNGHEYRDKVGSLQVLVELGHHVRGYDYSWQPFSVCGTFGEKEWLPVYVDYKGIISPCVITWEGKQILGKVKFKFYSNLKV
;
A
#
# COMPACT_ATOMS: atom_id res chain seq x y z
N MET A 1 8.77 24.20 10.98
CA MET A 1 7.84 24.74 9.96
C MET A 1 8.42 24.44 8.60
N TYR A 2 7.59 24.05 7.62
CA TYR A 2 8.02 23.73 6.26
C TYR A 2 7.20 24.56 5.26
N ILE A 3 7.80 24.91 4.12
CA ILE A 3 7.12 25.60 3.00
C ILE A 3 7.27 24.79 1.71
N ILE A 4 6.35 24.97 0.76
CA ILE A 4 6.39 24.30 -0.54
C ILE A 4 7.24 25.16 -1.50
N VAL A 5 8.19 24.52 -2.20
CA VAL A 5 9.00 25.14 -3.24
C VAL A 5 8.83 24.37 -4.56
N ARG A 6 8.97 25.08 -5.69
CA ARG A 6 9.01 24.46 -7.02
C ARG A 6 10.44 24.09 -7.36
N ASN A 7 10.76 22.80 -7.40
CA ASN A 7 12.02 22.36 -8.00
C ASN A 7 11.90 22.44 -9.53
N ILE A 8 12.74 23.25 -10.16
CA ILE A 8 12.75 23.49 -11.61
C ILE A 8 13.85 22.71 -12.34
N LYS A 9 14.62 21.87 -11.65
CA LYS A 9 15.71 21.08 -12.24
C LYS A 9 15.68 19.64 -11.73
N GLY A 10 15.75 18.68 -12.65
CA GLY A 10 15.71 17.25 -12.33
C GLY A 10 14.32 16.77 -11.91
N GLY A 11 14.27 15.63 -11.20
CA GLY A 11 13.05 15.05 -10.63
C GLY A 11 13.16 14.93 -9.11
N PRO A 12 12.05 14.60 -8.42
CA PRO A 12 12.08 14.33 -6.99
C PRO A 12 12.91 13.08 -6.67
N PRO A 13 13.40 12.93 -5.42
CA PRO A 13 13.95 11.67 -4.93
C PRO A 13 12.97 10.51 -5.19
N GLY A 14 13.47 9.38 -5.69
CA GLY A 14 12.65 8.21 -6.02
C GLY A 14 11.82 8.32 -7.30
N CYS A 15 12.08 9.30 -8.17
CA CYS A 15 11.41 9.38 -9.47
C CYS A 15 11.74 8.18 -10.37
N GLU A 16 10.72 7.41 -10.75
CA GLU A 16 10.84 6.20 -11.59
C GLU A 16 10.80 6.50 -13.11
N CYS A 17 10.91 7.76 -13.52
CA CYS A 17 10.92 8.10 -14.94
C CYS A 17 12.24 7.72 -15.60
N LYS A 18 12.21 7.47 -16.92
CA LYS A 18 13.39 7.09 -17.72
C LYS A 18 14.57 8.08 -17.68
N LYS A 19 14.33 9.33 -17.27
CA LYS A 19 15.37 10.37 -17.14
C LYS A 19 16.05 10.34 -15.78
N CYS A 20 15.31 10.00 -14.71
CA CYS A 20 15.81 10.04 -13.34
C CYS A 20 16.34 8.69 -12.88
N TYR A 21 15.68 7.60 -13.28
CA TYR A 21 16.15 6.25 -13.02
C TYR A 21 16.94 5.74 -14.22
N ILE A 22 18.22 5.46 -13.99
CA ILE A 22 19.09 4.73 -14.92
C ILE A 22 19.34 3.36 -14.28
N PRO A 23 18.82 2.26 -14.86
CA PRO A 23 19.06 0.93 -14.32
C PRO A 23 20.57 0.63 -14.29
N PRO A 24 21.04 -0.14 -13.30
CA PRO A 24 22.45 -0.51 -13.25
C PRO A 24 22.85 -1.22 -14.56
N PRO A 25 24.09 -1.01 -15.03
CA PRO A 25 24.59 -1.72 -16.21
C PRO A 25 24.53 -3.24 -15.98
N PRO A 26 24.32 -4.05 -17.04
CA PRO A 26 24.40 -5.49 -16.93
C PRO A 26 25.76 -5.91 -16.37
N PRO A 27 25.86 -7.07 -15.69
CA PRO A 27 27.12 -7.54 -15.13
C PRO A 27 28.19 -7.59 -16.23
N PRO A 28 29.42 -7.12 -15.93
CA PRO A 28 30.49 -7.08 -16.92
C PRO A 28 30.76 -8.49 -17.46
N LYS A 29 31.11 -8.58 -18.75
CA LYS A 29 31.64 -9.82 -19.31
C LYS A 29 32.96 -10.15 -18.57
N PRO A 30 33.34 -11.43 -18.44
CA PRO A 30 34.49 -11.86 -17.63
C PRO A 30 35.83 -11.17 -17.95
N GLU A 31 35.95 -10.50 -19.09
CA GLU A 31 37.19 -9.89 -19.61
C GLU A 31 37.29 -8.38 -19.38
N GLU A 32 36.25 -7.70 -18.90
CA GLU A 32 36.28 -6.24 -18.68
C GLU A 32 36.72 -5.87 -17.24
N PRO A 33 37.59 -4.86 -17.07
CA PRO A 33 37.96 -4.38 -15.74
C PRO A 33 36.70 -3.90 -14.99
N PRO A 34 36.62 -4.14 -13.66
CA PRO A 34 35.43 -3.82 -12.89
C PRO A 34 35.12 -2.31 -12.97
N PRO A 35 33.84 -1.93 -13.16
CA PRO A 35 33.46 -0.53 -13.16
C PRO A 35 33.83 0.13 -11.81
N PRO A 36 34.09 1.45 -11.80
CA PRO A 36 34.37 2.17 -10.57
C PRO A 36 33.23 1.94 -9.56
N PRO A 37 33.55 1.88 -8.25
CA PRO A 37 32.55 1.61 -7.23
C PRO A 37 31.41 2.63 -7.34
N PRO A 38 30.15 2.19 -7.47
CA PRO A 38 29.02 3.11 -7.51
C PRO A 38 29.02 3.96 -6.23
N GLY A 39 28.71 5.25 -6.37
CA GLY A 39 28.52 6.15 -5.23
C GLY A 39 27.44 5.62 -4.27
N PRO A 40 27.32 6.20 -3.06
CA PRO A 40 26.33 5.76 -2.09
C PRO A 40 24.92 5.76 -2.72
N PRO A 41 24.13 4.69 -2.53
CA PRO A 41 22.81 4.60 -3.13
C PRO A 41 21.93 5.76 -2.63
N PRO A 42 21.03 6.30 -3.48
CA PRO A 42 20.12 7.35 -3.05
C PRO A 42 19.27 6.89 -1.85
N PRO A 43 18.89 7.80 -0.94
CA PRO A 43 17.99 7.48 0.16
C PRO A 43 16.72 6.82 -0.35
N ARG A 44 16.37 5.68 0.26
CA ARG A 44 15.17 4.92 -0.11
C ARG A 44 13.94 5.48 0.60
N ILE A 45 12.78 5.35 -0.02
CA ILE A 45 11.50 5.76 0.57
C ILE A 45 11.11 4.75 1.66
N MET A 46 10.91 5.27 2.87
CA MET A 46 10.54 4.49 4.08
C MET A 46 9.07 4.68 4.50
N ARG A 47 8.26 5.37 3.68
CA ARG A 47 6.84 5.60 3.94
C ARG A 47 5.98 4.87 2.92
N ASP A 48 4.83 4.41 3.37
CA ASP A 48 3.78 3.88 2.50
C ASP A 48 3.36 4.94 1.47
N GLU A 49 3.20 4.52 0.22
CA GLU A 49 2.73 5.38 -0.87
C GLU A 49 1.22 5.22 -1.04
N TRP A 50 0.48 6.31 -0.81
CA TRP A 50 -0.96 6.37 -0.99
C TRP A 50 -1.30 7.28 -2.18
N MET A 51 -2.02 6.72 -3.16
CA MET A 51 -2.46 7.46 -4.33
C MET A 51 -3.92 7.87 -4.18
N ASP A 52 -4.21 9.15 -4.31
CA ASP A 52 -5.59 9.66 -4.34
C ASP A 52 -6.29 9.29 -5.66
N ILE A 53 -7.51 8.77 -5.55
CA ILE A 53 -8.37 8.43 -6.68
C ILE A 53 -9.84 8.60 -6.27
N ARG A 54 -10.76 8.67 -7.23
CA ARG A 54 -12.19 8.59 -6.96
C ARG A 54 -12.77 7.28 -7.46
N MET A 55 -13.76 6.77 -6.73
CA MET A 55 -14.59 5.68 -7.24
C MET A 55 -15.22 6.10 -8.59
N GLY A 56 -15.13 5.23 -9.59
CA GLY A 56 -15.55 5.49 -10.97
C GLY A 56 -14.48 6.08 -11.89
N ASP A 57 -13.31 6.47 -11.37
CA ASP A 57 -12.16 6.83 -12.22
C ASP A 57 -11.65 5.59 -12.99
N PRO A 58 -10.96 5.76 -14.13
CA PRO A 58 -10.31 4.65 -14.82
C PRO A 58 -9.32 3.89 -13.92
N TRP A 59 -9.22 2.58 -14.09
CA TRP A 59 -8.29 1.76 -13.30
C TRP A 59 -6.84 2.26 -13.42
N PRO A 60 -6.11 2.44 -12.31
CA PRO A 60 -4.77 3.00 -12.34
C PRO A 60 -3.76 2.04 -12.98
N LYS A 61 -2.68 2.63 -13.54
CA LYS A 61 -1.56 1.89 -14.14
C LYS A 61 -0.43 1.57 -13.15
N ARG A 62 -0.43 2.19 -11.97
CA ARG A 62 0.56 1.93 -10.91
C ARG A 62 0.34 0.54 -10.32
N LYS A 63 1.41 -0.08 -9.82
CA LYS A 63 1.34 -1.36 -9.11
C LYS A 63 0.63 -1.16 -7.77
N LEU A 64 -0.49 -1.82 -7.56
CA LEU A 64 -1.27 -1.73 -6.33
C LEU A 64 -1.00 -2.94 -5.44
N VAL A 65 -1.16 -2.79 -4.13
CA VAL A 65 -1.02 -3.90 -3.18
C VAL A 65 -2.27 -4.79 -3.22
N GLN A 66 -2.14 -5.96 -3.85
CA GLN A 66 -3.20 -6.97 -3.95
C GLN A 66 -3.31 -7.79 -2.66
N ALA A 67 -4.53 -8.11 -2.26
CA ALA A 67 -4.82 -9.01 -1.15
C ALA A 67 -4.11 -10.36 -1.32
N LEU A 68 -3.30 -10.76 -0.34
CA LEU A 68 -2.46 -11.97 -0.35
C LEU A 68 -1.54 -12.11 -1.58
N GLY A 69 -1.36 -11.06 -2.39
CA GLY A 69 -0.63 -11.15 -3.67
C GLY A 69 -1.26 -12.11 -4.68
N LYS A 70 -2.55 -12.44 -4.56
CA LYS A 70 -3.23 -13.42 -5.42
C LYS A 70 -4.71 -13.13 -5.61
N THR A 71 -5.31 -13.85 -6.56
CA THR A 71 -6.77 -13.98 -6.68
C THR A 71 -7.31 -14.78 -5.49
N LEU A 72 -8.29 -14.22 -4.77
CA LEU A 72 -8.86 -14.80 -3.56
C LEU A 72 -9.95 -15.83 -3.88
N ASP A 73 -10.11 -16.85 -3.04
CA ASP A 73 -11.38 -17.58 -2.95
C ASP A 73 -12.35 -16.76 -2.09
N THR A 74 -13.06 -15.83 -2.71
CA THR A 74 -13.85 -14.82 -2.01
C THR A 74 -15.34 -15.18 -1.86
N VAL A 75 -16.07 -14.38 -1.08
CA VAL A 75 -17.51 -14.57 -0.87
C VAL A 75 -18.29 -14.28 -2.17
N PRO A 76 -19.48 -14.87 -2.36
CA PRO A 76 -20.25 -14.68 -3.60
C PRO A 76 -20.50 -13.20 -3.92
N LYS A 77 -20.45 -12.86 -5.21
CA LYS A 77 -20.65 -11.50 -5.77
C LYS A 77 -19.53 -10.49 -5.49
N GLU A 78 -18.46 -10.89 -4.82
CA GLU A 78 -17.24 -10.09 -4.71
C GLU A 78 -16.28 -10.39 -5.86
N ASP A 79 -15.55 -9.36 -6.29
CA ASP A 79 -14.42 -9.57 -7.20
C ASP A 79 -13.28 -10.25 -6.41
N PRO A 80 -12.67 -11.33 -6.94
CA PRO A 80 -11.61 -12.03 -6.24
C PRO A 80 -10.25 -11.31 -6.30
N ASN A 81 -10.07 -10.29 -7.16
CA ASN A 81 -8.87 -9.47 -7.25
C ASN A 81 -9.07 -8.15 -6.49
N GLN A 82 -8.80 -8.21 -5.19
CA GLN A 82 -9.04 -7.10 -4.27
C GLN A 82 -7.73 -6.38 -3.93
N TYR A 83 -7.76 -5.05 -3.86
CA TYR A 83 -6.60 -4.21 -3.57
C TYR A 83 -6.86 -3.28 -2.39
N VAL A 84 -5.80 -3.00 -1.64
CA VAL A 84 -5.87 -2.20 -0.41
C VAL A 84 -6.25 -0.76 -0.71
N ALA A 85 -7.31 -0.30 -0.04
CA ALA A 85 -7.76 1.07 -0.10
C ALA A 85 -8.08 1.63 1.29
N LEU A 86 -8.04 2.96 1.40
CA LEU A 86 -8.31 3.74 2.58
C LEU A 86 -9.37 4.79 2.25
N TRP A 87 -10.37 4.90 3.11
CA TRP A 87 -11.40 5.92 3.07
C TRP A 87 -11.57 6.53 4.46
N TYR A 88 -12.29 7.65 4.55
CA TYR A 88 -12.58 8.29 5.82
C TYR A 88 -14.08 8.51 5.97
N GLN A 89 -14.61 8.15 7.13
CA GLN A 89 -15.98 8.47 7.52
C GLN A 89 -15.96 9.11 8.90
N GLN A 90 -16.54 10.30 9.02
CA GLN A 90 -16.57 11.07 10.28
C GLN A 90 -15.19 11.21 10.96
N GLY A 91 -14.12 11.32 10.15
CA GLY A 91 -12.74 11.43 10.63
C GLY A 91 -12.07 10.11 11.04
N GLU A 92 -12.77 8.96 10.99
CA GLU A 92 -12.18 7.65 11.23
C GLU A 92 -11.60 7.06 9.92
N PRO A 93 -10.33 6.61 9.91
CA PRO A 93 -9.77 5.89 8.77
C PRO A 93 -10.36 4.48 8.66
N ILE A 94 -10.79 4.12 7.45
CA ILE A 94 -11.42 2.83 7.14
C ILE A 94 -10.62 2.18 6.03
N MET A 95 -9.88 1.12 6.37
CA MET A 95 -9.31 0.24 5.36
C MET A 95 -10.43 -0.58 4.73
N GLY A 96 -10.33 -0.78 3.42
CA GLY A 96 -11.29 -1.53 2.64
C GLY A 96 -10.64 -2.09 1.39
N ARG A 97 -11.49 -2.34 0.38
CA ARG A 97 -11.08 -2.96 -0.87
C ARG A 97 -11.55 -2.16 -2.06
N ILE A 98 -10.73 -2.14 -3.10
CA ILE A 98 -11.14 -1.78 -4.45
C ILE A 98 -10.91 -2.93 -5.41
N TRP A 99 -11.62 -2.90 -6.54
CA TRP A 99 -11.44 -3.81 -7.66
C TRP A 99 -11.77 -3.11 -8.96
N LYS A 100 -11.35 -3.73 -10.08
CA LYS A 100 -11.64 -3.23 -11.41
C LYS A 100 -13.01 -3.73 -11.84
N ASP A 101 -13.96 -2.83 -12.06
CA ASP A 101 -15.29 -3.23 -12.53
C ASP A 101 -15.26 -3.67 -14.01
N SER A 102 -16.41 -4.15 -14.50
CA SER A 102 -16.57 -4.61 -15.89
C SER A 102 -16.35 -3.52 -16.94
N ASN A 103 -16.42 -2.24 -16.56
CA ASN A 103 -16.16 -1.09 -17.42
C ASN A 103 -14.70 -0.60 -17.31
N GLY A 104 -13.87 -1.30 -16.55
CA GLY A 104 -12.48 -0.94 -16.30
C GLY A 104 -12.29 0.26 -15.37
N LYS A 105 -13.30 0.58 -14.56
CA LYS A 105 -13.28 1.66 -13.57
C LYS A 105 -13.05 1.13 -12.16
N VAL A 106 -12.67 2.02 -11.26
CA VAL A 106 -12.49 1.70 -9.84
C VAL A 106 -13.86 1.56 -9.17
N ALA A 107 -14.16 0.35 -8.68
CA ALA A 107 -15.22 0.10 -7.73
C ALA A 107 -14.61 -0.12 -6.33
N ALA A 108 -15.39 0.13 -5.27
CA ALA A 108 -14.90 0.13 -3.91
C ALA A 108 -15.95 -0.39 -2.91
N ALA A 109 -15.47 -0.95 -1.78
CA ALA A 109 -16.32 -1.35 -0.67
C ALA A 109 -15.61 -1.14 0.67
N PHE A 110 -16.32 -0.50 1.60
CA PHE A 110 -15.84 -0.20 2.96
C PHE A 110 -16.87 -0.61 4.01
N GLY A 111 -16.43 -1.28 5.07
CA GLY A 111 -17.28 -1.65 6.20
C GLY A 111 -17.07 -0.72 7.39
N TRP A 112 -18.10 0.01 7.81
CA TRP A 112 -18.04 0.90 8.96
C TRP A 112 -19.36 0.96 9.72
N ASN A 113 -19.27 0.88 11.06
CA ASN A 113 -20.40 0.92 11.98
C ASN A 113 -21.57 -0.03 11.62
N GLY A 114 -21.26 -1.27 11.22
CA GLY A 114 -22.27 -2.27 10.84
C GLY A 114 -22.88 -2.07 9.44
N HIS A 115 -22.47 -1.04 8.70
CA HIS A 115 -22.90 -0.77 7.34
C HIS A 115 -21.79 -1.06 6.33
N GLU A 116 -22.19 -1.47 5.14
CA GLU A 116 -21.31 -1.56 3.99
C GLU A 116 -21.57 -0.39 3.03
N TYR A 117 -20.50 0.27 2.59
CA TYR A 117 -20.52 1.41 1.69
C TYR A 117 -19.92 0.98 0.35
N ARG A 118 -20.76 0.88 -0.68
CA ARG A 118 -20.37 0.54 -2.07
C ARG A 118 -20.68 1.64 -3.07
N ASP A 119 -21.64 2.49 -2.73
CA ASP A 119 -22.09 3.58 -3.58
C ASP A 119 -21.62 4.92 -3.02
N LYS A 120 -21.34 5.87 -3.91
CA LYS A 120 -21.01 7.27 -3.56
C LYS A 120 -19.86 7.42 -2.56
N VAL A 121 -18.89 6.49 -2.55
CA VAL A 121 -17.66 6.59 -1.75
C VAL A 121 -16.91 7.89 -2.03
N GLY A 122 -16.89 8.33 -3.31
CA GLY A 122 -16.20 9.54 -3.72
C GLY A 122 -14.69 9.36 -3.72
N SER A 123 -13.97 10.29 -3.07
CA SER A 123 -12.51 10.25 -2.95
C SER A 123 -12.05 9.19 -1.96
N LEU A 124 -11.02 8.43 -2.34
CA LEU A 124 -10.36 7.42 -1.53
C LEU A 124 -8.86 7.39 -1.87
N GLN A 125 -8.11 6.66 -1.06
CA GLN A 125 -6.68 6.44 -1.28
C GLN A 125 -6.41 4.97 -1.52
N VAL A 126 -5.47 4.66 -2.41
CA VAL A 126 -5.09 3.28 -2.74
C VAL A 126 -3.62 3.07 -2.43
N LEU A 127 -3.30 1.94 -1.78
CA LEU A 127 -1.93 1.62 -1.43
C LEU A 127 -1.16 1.17 -2.68
N VAL A 128 -0.07 1.89 -2.96
CA VAL A 128 0.80 1.65 -4.11
C VAL A 128 2.05 0.93 -3.67
N GLU A 129 2.43 -0.09 -4.44
CA GLU A 129 3.71 -0.75 -4.28
C GLU A 129 4.76 -0.04 -5.15
N LEU A 130 5.64 0.73 -4.51
CA LEU A 130 6.78 1.37 -5.16
C LEU A 130 7.76 0.33 -5.75
N GLY A 131 8.51 0.72 -6.78
CA GLY A 131 9.58 -0.11 -7.34
C GLY A 131 10.64 -0.48 -6.30
N HIS A 132 11.14 -1.72 -6.37
CA HIS A 132 12.16 -2.26 -5.45
C HIS A 132 13.43 -1.39 -5.35
N HIS A 133 13.79 -0.71 -6.43
CA HIS A 133 14.96 0.17 -6.49
C HIS A 133 14.77 1.50 -5.72
N VAL A 134 13.54 1.86 -5.36
CA VAL A 134 13.20 3.11 -4.67
C VAL A 134 12.82 2.88 -3.20
N ARG A 135 12.11 1.79 -2.90
CA ARG A 135 11.61 1.51 -1.55
C ARG A 135 12.67 0.90 -0.64
N GLY A 136 12.60 1.24 0.63
CA GLY A 136 13.45 0.66 1.70
C GLY A 136 12.73 -0.36 2.57
N TYR A 137 11.56 -0.83 2.12
CA TYR A 137 10.73 -1.83 2.79
C TYR A 137 10.14 -2.79 1.76
N ASP A 138 9.62 -3.92 2.21
CA ASP A 138 8.83 -4.83 1.40
C ASP A 138 7.47 -5.06 2.07
N TYR A 139 6.44 -5.30 1.26
CA TYR A 139 5.15 -5.73 1.78
C TYR A 139 5.08 -7.25 1.87
N SER A 140 4.57 -7.74 2.99
CA SER A 140 4.20 -9.14 3.16
C SER A 140 2.87 -9.25 3.91
N TRP A 141 2.03 -10.18 3.47
CA TRP A 141 0.82 -10.56 4.20
C TRP A 141 1.20 -11.58 5.27
N GLN A 142 1.28 -11.13 6.52
CA GLN A 142 1.65 -11.97 7.65
C GLN A 142 0.41 -12.43 8.43
N PRO A 143 0.45 -13.63 9.07
CA PRO A 143 -0.57 -14.02 10.03
C PRO A 143 -0.72 -12.99 11.14
N PHE A 144 -1.94 -12.78 11.63
CA PHE A 144 -2.23 -11.80 12.68
C PHE A 144 -1.37 -12.01 13.95
N SER A 145 -1.06 -13.28 14.27
CA SER A 145 -0.20 -13.66 15.40
C SER A 145 1.23 -13.14 15.30
N VAL A 146 1.75 -12.89 14.09
CA VAL A 146 3.09 -12.34 13.88
C VAL A 146 3.10 -10.83 14.17
N CYS A 147 2.06 -10.12 13.72
CA CYS A 147 1.99 -8.65 13.86
C CYS A 147 1.48 -8.19 15.24
N GLY A 148 0.70 -9.02 15.93
CA GLY A 148 0.03 -8.72 17.20
C GLY A 148 0.90 -8.84 18.46
N THR A 149 2.17 -9.21 18.35
CA THR A 149 3.09 -9.38 19.49
C THR A 149 3.66 -8.04 20.00
N PHE A 150 4.22 -8.06 21.21
CA PHE A 150 5.01 -6.94 21.77
C PHE A 150 6.51 -7.23 21.57
N GLY A 151 7.34 -6.19 21.38
CA GLY A 151 8.81 -6.32 21.26
C GLY A 151 9.36 -5.81 19.92
N GLU A 152 10.62 -6.16 19.64
CA GLU A 152 11.24 -5.92 18.33
C GLU A 152 10.49 -6.70 17.25
N LYS A 153 10.14 -6.00 16.16
CA LYS A 153 9.37 -6.57 15.06
C LYS A 153 10.17 -6.46 13.77
N GLU A 154 10.35 -7.61 13.12
CA GLU A 154 10.78 -7.66 11.73
C GLU A 154 9.69 -7.10 10.80
N TRP A 155 8.42 -7.41 11.09
CA TRP A 155 7.27 -7.01 10.30
C TRP A 155 6.39 -6.03 11.06
N LEU A 156 6.29 -4.81 10.54
CA LEU A 156 5.34 -3.81 11.03
C LEU A 156 4.07 -3.86 10.17
N PRO A 157 2.87 -3.88 10.77
CA PRO A 157 1.64 -3.78 10.00
C PRO A 157 1.59 -2.42 9.31
N VAL A 158 1.08 -2.36 8.08
CA VAL A 158 0.68 -1.08 7.48
C VAL A 158 -0.44 -0.49 8.33
N TYR A 159 -0.36 0.79 8.69
CA TYR A 159 -1.37 1.39 9.55
C TYR A 159 -1.63 2.88 9.33
N VAL A 160 -2.83 3.27 9.73
CA VAL A 160 -3.18 4.67 10.00
C VAL A 160 -3.54 4.80 11.47
N ASP A 161 -2.89 5.74 12.15
CA ASP A 161 -3.17 6.05 13.55
C ASP A 161 -4.34 7.03 13.68
N TYR A 162 -5.19 6.80 14.69
CA TYR A 162 -6.34 7.64 15.00
C TYR A 162 -6.75 7.51 16.48
N LYS A 163 -7.27 6.33 16.84
CA LYS A 163 -7.70 5.94 18.20
C LYS A 163 -7.37 4.46 18.41
N GLY A 164 -6.11 4.14 18.15
CA GLY A 164 -5.61 2.80 17.87
C GLY A 164 -5.22 2.64 16.40
N ILE A 165 -4.57 1.51 16.11
CA ILE A 165 -3.97 1.21 14.82
C ILE A 165 -5.02 0.53 13.93
N ILE A 166 -5.37 1.15 12.80
CA ILE A 166 -6.20 0.54 11.76
C ILE A 166 -5.32 0.04 10.63
N SER A 167 -5.44 -1.24 10.29
CA SER A 167 -4.61 -1.92 9.30
C SER A 167 -5.45 -2.70 8.28
N PRO A 168 -4.98 -2.85 7.03
CA PRO A 168 -5.61 -3.74 6.06
C PRO A 168 -5.49 -5.19 6.53
N CYS A 169 -6.54 -5.97 6.33
CA CYS A 169 -6.59 -7.37 6.78
C CYS A 169 -7.43 -8.21 5.82
N VAL A 170 -6.95 -9.40 5.48
CA VAL A 170 -7.77 -10.41 4.81
C VAL A 170 -8.42 -11.28 5.86
N ILE A 171 -9.75 -11.18 5.95
CA ILE A 171 -10.57 -11.93 6.89
C ILE A 171 -10.96 -13.24 6.23
N THR A 172 -10.84 -14.34 6.97
CA THR A 172 -11.40 -15.63 6.56
C THR A 172 -12.72 -15.84 7.29
N TRP A 173 -13.82 -15.98 6.55
CA TRP A 173 -15.16 -16.20 7.06
C TRP A 173 -15.82 -17.32 6.27
N GLU A 174 -16.27 -18.37 6.95
CA GLU A 174 -16.86 -19.57 6.34
C GLU A 174 -15.98 -20.19 5.22
N GLY A 175 -14.66 -20.18 5.42
CA GLY A 175 -13.67 -20.68 4.45
C GLY A 175 -13.40 -19.75 3.26
N LYS A 176 -14.13 -18.64 3.14
CA LYS A 176 -13.92 -17.61 2.11
C LYS A 176 -13.09 -16.44 2.62
N GLN A 177 -12.41 -15.77 1.71
CA GLN A 177 -11.48 -14.68 1.98
C GLN A 177 -12.04 -13.33 1.53
N ILE A 178 -11.92 -12.29 2.35
CA ILE A 178 -12.37 -10.94 2.01
C ILE A 178 -11.43 -9.89 2.59
N LEU A 179 -11.05 -8.91 1.77
CA LEU A 179 -10.22 -7.79 2.21
C LEU A 179 -11.07 -6.74 2.94
N GLY A 180 -10.62 -6.37 4.14
CA GLY A 180 -11.22 -5.35 4.96
C GLY A 180 -10.19 -4.74 5.92
N LYS A 181 -10.63 -4.47 7.16
CA LYS A 181 -9.81 -3.83 8.19
C LYS A 181 -9.75 -4.65 9.47
N VAL A 182 -8.64 -4.49 10.17
CA VAL A 182 -8.51 -4.87 11.58
C VAL A 182 -8.13 -3.65 12.40
N LYS A 183 -8.62 -3.59 13.65
CA LYS A 183 -8.24 -2.56 14.61
C LYS A 183 -7.46 -3.22 15.73
N PHE A 184 -6.21 -2.81 15.92
CA PHE A 184 -5.44 -3.20 17.10
C PHE A 184 -5.80 -2.24 18.24
N LYS A 185 -6.21 -2.80 19.38
CA LYS A 185 -6.17 -2.09 20.66
C LYS A 185 -4.81 -2.37 21.29
N PHE A 186 -3.82 -1.54 21.01
CA PHE A 186 -2.65 -1.49 21.90
C PHE A 186 -3.10 -0.80 23.18
N TYR A 187 -3.09 -1.53 24.30
CA TYR A 187 -3.18 -0.88 25.61
C TYR A 187 -1.97 0.06 25.71
N SER A 188 -2.24 1.35 25.77
CA SER A 188 -1.24 2.42 25.82
C SER A 188 -0.33 2.24 27.03
N ASN A 189 0.86 1.68 26.83
CA ASN A 189 1.97 1.79 27.79
C ASN A 189 3.33 2.03 27.12
N LEU A 190 3.39 2.22 25.80
CA LEU A 190 4.59 2.79 25.17
C LEU A 190 4.46 4.31 25.14
N LYS A 191 4.79 4.93 26.27
CA LYS A 191 5.40 6.26 26.24
C LYS A 191 6.81 6.06 25.70
N VAL A 192 7.10 6.67 24.55
CA VAL A 192 8.48 7.03 24.18
C VAL A 192 8.80 8.33 24.90
#